data_AF-A0A8R2A9F6-F1
#
_entry.id   AF-A0A8R2A9F6-F1
#
_cell.length_a   1.000
_cell.length_b   1.000
_cell.length_c   1.000
_cell.angle_alpha   90.00
_cell.angle_beta   90.00
_cell.angle_gamma   90.00
#
_symmetry.space_group_name_H-M   'P 1'
#
loop_
_entity.id
_entity.type
_entity.pdbx_description
1 polymer ?
#
loop_
_entity_poly.entity_id
_entity_poly.type
_entity_poly.pdbx_seq_one_letter_code
_entity_poly.pdbx_strand_id
1 'polypeptide(L)'
;MGIYDECVDVNYPVKGQYCLSEIHLFPPMGKNYSFLKGTENINKVGDNHAWKTILGWVDSPDLIKRNSLNLGICIPDSCSALDLQTSLQNEFDKVFLPENFKAVVQVDPILCTVSGDMYPYDMAYFLTR
;
A
#
# COMPACT_ATOMS: atom_id res chain seq x y z
N MET A 1 9.08 -4.82 4.37
CA MET A 1 8.52 -5.52 3.19
C MET A 1 8.52 -6.99 3.55
N GLY A 2 7.39 -7.70 3.41
CA GLY A 2 7.32 -9.12 3.74
C GLY A 2 8.40 -9.92 3.00
N ILE A 3 8.96 -10.94 3.64
CA ILE A 3 10.06 -11.71 3.06
C ILE A 3 9.43 -12.69 2.06
N TYR A 4 9.58 -12.37 0.77
CA TYR A 4 9.03 -13.15 -0.34
C TYR A 4 9.47 -14.61 -0.27
N ASP A 5 10.78 -14.83 -0.17
CA ASP A 5 11.39 -16.17 -0.19
C ASP A 5 10.86 -17.05 0.95
N GLU A 6 10.76 -16.49 2.16
CA GLU A 6 10.23 -17.20 3.32
C GLU A 6 8.76 -17.56 3.14
N CYS A 7 7.97 -16.71 2.48
CA CYS A 7 6.55 -16.96 2.26
C CYS A 7 6.31 -18.07 1.24
N VAL A 8 6.97 -18.00 0.09
CA VAL A 8 6.74 -18.97 -0.99
C VAL A 8 7.30 -20.35 -0.64
N ASP A 9 8.35 -20.42 0.18
CA ASP A 9 8.95 -21.70 0.61
C ASP A 9 8.10 -22.46 1.64
N VAL A 10 7.06 -21.85 2.21
CA VAL A 10 6.10 -22.53 3.08
C VAL A 10 5.27 -23.53 2.26
N ASN A 11 5.49 -24.82 2.51
CA ASN A 11 4.78 -25.91 1.84
C ASN A 11 4.01 -26.84 2.81
N TYR A 12 4.12 -26.62 4.12
CA TYR A 12 3.42 -27.43 5.14
C TYR A 12 3.14 -26.59 6.40
N PRO A 13 1.95 -26.69 7.03
CA PRO A 13 0.80 -27.52 6.65
C PRO A 13 -0.09 -26.94 5.55
N VAL A 14 0.12 -25.67 5.17
CA VAL A 14 -0.59 -24.99 4.07
C VAL A 14 0.43 -24.29 3.19
N LYS A 15 0.22 -24.29 1.88
CA LYS A 15 1.13 -23.62 0.95
C LYS A 15 0.99 -22.10 1.08
N GLY A 16 2.12 -21.40 1.12
CA GLY A 16 2.16 -19.94 1.17
C GLY A 16 1.95 -19.31 -0.21
N GLN A 17 1.23 -18.19 -0.23
CA GLN A 17 1.06 -17.29 -1.35
C GLN A 17 1.48 -15.88 -0.92
N TYR A 18 2.45 -15.31 -1.63
CA TYR A 18 2.88 -13.94 -1.42
C TYR A 18 2.08 -13.01 -2.32
N CYS A 19 1.40 -12.02 -1.74
CA CYS A 19 0.66 -10.99 -2.47
C CYS A 19 1.24 -9.60 -2.21
N LEU A 20 1.35 -8.79 -3.26
CA LEU A 20 1.66 -7.37 -3.14
C LEU A 20 0.38 -6.54 -3.17
N SER A 21 0.11 -5.83 -2.09
CA SER A 21 -0.99 -4.88 -1.97
C SER A 21 -0.50 -3.45 -2.14
N GLU A 22 -1.27 -2.62 -2.83
CA GLU A 22 -1.10 -1.17 -2.92
C GLU A 22 -2.12 -0.49 -2.01
N ILE A 23 -1.65 0.41 -1.15
CA ILE A 23 -2.47 1.09 -0.15
C ILE A 23 -2.32 2.58 -0.36
N HIS A 24 -3.43 3.26 -0.63
CA HIS A 24 -3.49 4.71 -0.77
C HIS A 24 -4.18 5.35 0.42
N LEU A 25 -3.52 6.32 1.04
CA LEU A 25 -4.07 7.11 2.14
C LEU A 25 -4.61 8.44 1.61
N PHE A 26 -5.84 8.76 1.99
CA PHE A 26 -6.53 10.00 1.68
C PHE A 26 -6.84 10.79 2.95
N PRO A 27 -6.54 12.10 2.98
CA PRO A 27 -6.87 12.95 4.11
C PRO A 27 -8.38 13.06 4.35
N PRO A 28 -8.81 13.34 5.59
CA PRO A 28 -10.19 13.71 5.88
C PRO A 28 -10.63 14.91 5.03
N MET A 29 -11.88 14.87 4.57
CA MET A 29 -12.47 15.96 3.78
C MET A 29 -12.36 17.29 4.53
N GLY A 30 -11.83 18.31 3.86
CA GLY A 30 -11.70 19.67 4.39
C GLY A 30 -10.38 19.97 5.12
N LYS A 31 -9.49 18.99 5.36
CA LYS A 31 -8.12 19.27 5.85
C LYS A 31 -7.14 19.34 4.69
N ASN A 32 -6.51 20.51 4.53
CA ASN A 32 -5.43 20.70 3.57
C ASN A 32 -4.07 20.48 4.26
N TYR A 33 -3.34 19.46 3.83
CA TYR A 33 -2.00 19.14 4.32
C TYR A 33 -0.89 19.66 3.41
N SER A 34 -1.23 20.20 2.24
CA SER A 34 -0.32 20.64 1.21
C SER A 34 0.55 21.79 1.69
N PHE A 35 1.84 21.72 1.35
CA PHE A 35 2.72 22.86 1.59
C PHE A 35 2.27 24.02 0.71
N LEU A 36 1.80 25.11 1.33
CA LEU A 36 1.54 26.35 0.63
C LEU A 36 2.82 26.73 -0.14
N LYS A 37 2.71 26.90 -1.46
CA LYS A 37 3.84 27.32 -2.31
C LYS A 37 4.37 28.66 -1.81
N GLY A 38 5.49 28.61 -1.11
CA GLY A 38 6.25 29.78 -0.69
C GLY A 38 6.28 29.98 0.82
N THR A 39 7.50 29.99 1.38
CA THR A 39 7.92 30.64 2.64
C THR A 39 7.78 29.92 3.98
N GLU A 40 7.26 28.69 4.07
CA GLU A 40 7.35 27.96 5.35
C GLU A 40 8.67 27.21 5.45
N ASN A 41 9.57 27.70 6.32
CA ASN A 41 10.82 27.07 6.71
C ASN A 41 10.65 25.54 6.81
N ILE A 42 11.29 24.81 5.89
CA ILE A 42 11.39 23.34 5.85
C ILE A 42 11.77 22.74 7.22
N ASN A 43 12.49 23.51 8.04
CA ASN A 43 12.90 23.16 9.40
C ASN A 43 11.79 23.28 10.46
N LYS A 44 10.70 24.00 10.21
CA LYS A 44 9.51 24.09 11.09
C LYS A 44 8.44 23.05 10.75
N VAL A 45 8.58 22.34 9.63
CA VAL A 45 7.65 21.27 9.21
C VAL A 45 7.77 20.05 10.12
N GLY A 46 8.92 19.86 10.78
CA GLY A 46 9.17 18.75 11.71
C GLY A 46 8.34 18.78 12.99
N ASP A 47 7.80 19.94 13.39
CA ASP A 47 7.23 20.13 14.74
C ASP A 47 5.72 19.86 14.85
N ASN A 48 4.98 19.73 13.74
CA ASN A 48 3.52 19.55 13.79
C ASN A 48 3.03 18.41 12.89
N HIS A 49 2.84 17.24 13.51
CA HIS A 49 2.14 16.06 13.00
C HIS A 49 2.80 15.31 11.82
N ALA A 50 3.08 14.02 12.01
CA ALA A 50 3.59 13.12 10.98
C ALA A 50 2.77 13.15 9.67
N TRP A 51 1.46 13.41 9.77
CA TRP A 51 0.55 13.53 8.64
C TRP A 51 0.91 14.67 7.66
N LYS A 52 1.45 15.80 8.13
CA LYS A 52 1.90 16.90 7.24
C LYS A 52 3.05 16.44 6.34
N THR A 53 3.94 15.61 6.87
CA THR A 53 5.07 15.02 6.12
C THR A 53 4.60 13.94 5.13
N ILE A 54 3.60 13.15 5.49
CA ILE A 54 3.07 12.06 4.64
C ILE A 54 2.20 12.62 3.51
N LEU A 55 1.37 13.61 3.80
CA LEU A 55 0.31 14.09 2.91
C LEU A 55 0.63 15.42 2.22
N GLY A 56 1.60 16.18 2.71
CA GLY A 56 1.87 17.50 2.15
C GLY A 56 2.47 17.49 0.75
N TRP A 57 2.95 16.34 0.27
CA TRP A 57 3.54 16.19 -1.07
C TRP A 57 2.57 15.58 -2.10
N VAL A 58 1.31 15.30 -1.71
CA VAL A 58 0.32 14.63 -2.57
C VAL A 58 0.08 15.40 -3.88
N ASP A 59 0.09 16.74 -3.82
CA ASP A 59 -0.17 17.62 -4.97
C ASP A 59 1.09 17.96 -5.80
N SER A 60 2.26 17.44 -5.42
CA SER A 60 3.52 17.75 -6.10
C SER A 60 3.87 16.65 -7.11
N PRO A 61 3.79 16.90 -8.43
CA PRO A 61 3.99 15.87 -9.46
C PRO A 61 5.43 15.35 -9.52
N ASP A 62 6.41 16.18 -9.13
CA ASP A 62 7.85 15.87 -9.24
C ASP A 62 8.44 15.23 -7.97
N LEU A 63 7.62 15.01 -6.93
CA LEU A 63 8.07 14.48 -5.64
C LEU A 63 7.49 13.09 -5.39
N ILE A 64 8.30 12.25 -4.73
CA ILE A 64 7.90 10.90 -4.32
C ILE A 64 6.70 11.02 -3.37
N LYS A 65 5.56 10.52 -3.82
CA LYS A 65 4.33 10.46 -3.03
C LYS A 65 4.52 9.50 -1.85
N ARG A 66 4.27 9.99 -0.64
CA ARG A 66 4.39 9.21 0.61
C ARG A 66 3.05 8.69 1.12
N ASN A 67 1.96 9.02 0.44
CA ASN A 67 0.62 8.57 0.75
C ASN A 67 0.24 7.26 0.04
N SER A 68 1.16 6.67 -0.72
CA SER A 68 1.01 5.33 -1.31
C SER A 68 2.04 4.40 -0.71
N LEU A 69 1.63 3.22 -0.28
CA LEU A 69 2.48 2.19 0.29
C LEU A 69 2.23 0.86 -0.42
N ASN A 70 3.31 0.20 -0.82
CA ASN A 70 3.26 -1.18 -1.28
C ASN A 70 3.62 -2.12 -0.13
N LEU A 71 2.67 -2.96 0.27
CA LEU A 71 2.83 -3.93 1.35
C LEU A 71 2.76 -5.35 0.79
N GLY A 72 3.88 -6.06 0.93
CA GLY A 72 3.95 -7.49 0.66
C GLY A 72 3.49 -8.29 1.88
N ILE A 73 2.55 -9.21 1.68
CA ILE A 73 1.97 -10.04 2.74
C ILE A 73 1.88 -11.49 2.30
N CYS A 74 2.13 -12.38 3.25
CA CYS A 74 1.99 -13.82 3.04
C CYS A 74 0.62 -14.28 3.51
N ILE A 75 -0.14 -14.93 2.64
CA ILE A 75 -1.43 -15.56 2.93
C ILE A 75 -1.38 -17.04 2.54
N PRO A 76 -2.26 -17.88 3.07
CA PRO A 76 -2.43 -19.24 2.56
C PRO A 76 -2.89 -19.22 1.09
N ASP A 77 -2.43 -20.17 0.28
CA ASP A 77 -2.84 -20.30 -1.14
C ASP A 77 -4.34 -20.56 -1.34
N SER A 78 -5.03 -21.01 -0.30
CA SER A 78 -6.48 -21.17 -0.26
C SER A 78 -7.23 -19.83 -0.26
N CYS A 79 -6.57 -18.72 0.09
CA CYS A 79 -7.16 -17.40 0.14
C CYS A 79 -6.98 -16.68 -1.22
N SER A 80 -7.98 -15.92 -1.63
CA SER A 80 -7.91 -15.12 -2.85
C SER A 80 -7.36 -13.72 -2.57
N ALA A 81 -6.90 -13.03 -3.62
CA ALA A 81 -6.53 -11.62 -3.56
C ALA A 81 -7.68 -10.74 -3.03
N LEU A 82 -8.93 -11.09 -3.34
CA LEU A 82 -10.12 -10.39 -2.87
C LEU A 82 -10.33 -10.55 -1.36
N ASP A 83 -10.05 -11.74 -0.82
CA ASP A 83 -10.13 -11.99 0.62
C ASP A 83 -9.13 -11.11 1.35
N LEU A 84 -7.88 -11.08 0.86
CA LEU A 84 -6.83 -10.23 1.41
C LEU A 84 -7.20 -8.73 1.33
N GLN A 85 -7.69 -8.27 0.17
CA GLN A 85 -8.10 -6.89 -0.02
C GLN A 85 -9.20 -6.52 0.99
N THR A 86 -10.21 -7.37 1.14
CA THR A 86 -11.34 -7.13 2.04
C THR A 86 -10.88 -7.12 3.50
N SER A 87 -10.05 -8.07 3.91
CA SER A 87 -9.50 -8.13 5.27
C SER A 87 -8.65 -6.91 5.60
N LEU A 88 -7.72 -6.52 4.72
CA LEU A 88 -6.88 -5.33 4.91
C LEU A 88 -7.70 -4.05 4.93
N GLN A 89 -8.67 -3.90 4.02
CA GLN A 89 -9.54 -2.73 3.98
C GLN A 89 -10.32 -2.58 5.29
N ASN A 90 -10.91 -3.67 5.81
CA ASN A 90 -11.63 -3.66 7.07
C ASN A 90 -10.75 -3.30 8.27
N GLU A 91 -9.50 -3.78 8.32
CA GLU A 91 -8.58 -3.42 9.40
C GLU A 91 -8.13 -1.97 9.31
N PHE A 92 -7.79 -1.48 8.12
CA PHE A 92 -7.42 -0.08 7.96
C PHE A 92 -8.59 0.88 8.23
N ASP A 93 -9.80 0.54 7.81
CA ASP A 93 -11.00 1.33 8.10
C ASP A 93 -11.22 1.47 9.61
N LYS A 94 -11.00 0.40 10.39
CA LYS A 94 -11.07 0.46 11.86
C LYS A 94 -9.98 1.32 12.46
N VAL A 95 -8.73 1.12 12.03
CA VAL A 95 -7.55 1.82 12.60
C VAL A 95 -7.58 3.31 12.29
N PHE A 96 -8.03 3.69 11.08
CA PHE A 96 -8.05 5.09 10.63
C PHE A 96 -9.35 5.83 10.92
N LEU A 97 -10.39 5.14 11.40
CA LEU A 97 -11.65 5.74 11.84
C LEU A 97 -11.49 6.94 12.79
N PRO A 98 -10.64 6.89 13.85
CA PRO A 98 -10.54 7.97 14.83
C PRO A 98 -10.04 9.30 14.22
N GLU A 99 -9.18 9.20 13.21
CA GLU A 99 -8.55 10.34 12.55
C GLU A 99 -9.28 10.77 11.27
N ASN A 100 -10.35 10.06 10.90
CA ASN A 100 -11.11 10.22 9.66
C ASN A 100 -10.25 10.14 8.38
N PHE A 101 -9.13 9.41 8.43
CA PHE A 101 -8.39 9.07 7.21
C PHE A 101 -9.12 7.95 6.48
N LYS A 102 -9.10 8.02 5.15
CA LYS A 102 -9.58 6.94 4.30
C LYS A 102 -8.38 6.22 3.70
N ALA A 103 -8.23 4.94 4.00
CA ALA A 103 -7.31 4.08 3.28
C ALA A 103 -8.07 3.37 2.15
N VAL A 104 -7.45 3.19 1.00
CA VAL A 104 -7.97 2.36 -0.09
C VAL A 104 -6.93 1.30 -0.39
N VAL A 105 -7.31 0.04 -0.19
CA VAL A 105 -6.47 -1.12 -0.47
C VAL A 105 -6.82 -1.69 -1.83
N GLN A 106 -5.81 -1.97 -2.63
CA GLN A 106 -5.91 -2.66 -3.91
C GLN A 106 -4.97 -3.87 -3.90
N VAL A 107 -5.50 -5.03 -4.28
CA VAL A 107 -4.71 -6.25 -4.43
C VAL A 107 -5.01 -6.82 -5.81
N ASP A 108 -4.03 -6.76 -6.70
CA ASP A 108 -4.14 -7.37 -8.02
C ASP A 108 -3.80 -8.87 -7.91
N PRO A 109 -4.68 -9.79 -8.36
CA PRO A 109 -4.40 -11.23 -8.39
C PRO A 109 -3.09 -11.59 -9.12
N ILE A 110 -2.68 -10.80 -10.12
CA ILE A 110 -1.43 -11.02 -10.87
C ILE A 110 -0.20 -10.80 -10.00
N LEU A 111 -0.33 -10.00 -8.94
CA LEU A 111 0.72 -9.73 -7.97
C LEU A 111 0.71 -10.69 -6.77
N CYS A 112 -0.08 -11.77 -6.86
CA CYS A 112 -0.10 -12.88 -5.92
C CYS A 112 0.61 -14.10 -6.52
N THR A 113 1.58 -14.66 -5.80
CA THR A 113 2.48 -15.70 -6.32
C THR A 113 2.72 -16.80 -5.28
N VAL A 114 2.86 -18.04 -5.73
CA VAL A 114 3.20 -19.20 -4.89
C VAL A 114 4.56 -19.78 -5.31
N SER A 115 5.13 -20.69 -4.52
CA SER A 115 6.32 -21.43 -4.96
C SER A 115 6.06 -22.15 -6.28
N GLY A 116 6.93 -21.87 -7.26
CA GLY A 116 6.87 -22.42 -8.62
C GLY A 116 6.26 -21.48 -9.66
N ASP A 117 5.65 -20.35 -9.26
CA ASP A 117 5.26 -19.34 -10.23
C ASP A 117 6.53 -18.68 -10.79
N MET A 118 6.83 -18.96 -12.05
CA MET A 118 7.75 -18.09 -12.80
C MET A 118 7.09 -16.72 -12.84
N TYR A 119 7.73 -15.71 -12.25
CA TYR A 119 7.48 -14.31 -12.62
C TYR A 119 7.34 -14.27 -14.15
N PRO A 120 6.33 -13.57 -14.70
CA PRO A 120 6.24 -13.40 -16.14
C PRO A 120 7.42 -12.52 -16.58
N TYR A 121 8.58 -13.14 -16.74
CA TYR A 121 9.85 -12.51 -17.09
C TYR A 121 9.87 -12.01 -18.55
N ASP A 122 8.74 -12.03 -19.26
CA ASP A 122 8.67 -11.72 -20.69
C ASP A 122 7.63 -10.69 -21.12
N MET A 123 6.89 -10.04 -20.21
CA MET A 123 6.00 -8.95 -20.60
C MET A 123 6.27 -7.68 -19.79
N ALA A 124 7.11 -6.80 -20.35
CA ALA A 124 7.45 -5.49 -19.80
C ALA A 124 6.24 -4.52 -19.67
N TYR A 125 5.06 -4.91 -20.17
CA TYR A 125 3.80 -4.19 -20.03
C TYR A 125 2.62 -5.14 -20.30
N PHE A 126 1.46 -4.83 -19.74
CA PHE A 126 0.19 -5.48 -20.06
C PHE A 126 -0.79 -4.44 -20.62
N LEU A 127 -1.45 -4.78 -21.73
CA LEU A 127 -2.49 -3.96 -22.34
C LEU A 127 -3.82 -4.25 -21.66
N THR A 128 -4.31 -3.31 -20.86
CA THR A 128 -5.71 -3.29 -20.39
C THR A 128 -6.60 -2.81 -21.53
N ARG A 129 -7.63 -3.59 -21.88
CA ARG A 129 -8.59 -3.31 -22.96
C ARG A 129 -9.76 -2.45 -22.50
#